data_AF-A0AAN8GC22-F1
#
_entry.id   AF-A0AAN8GC22-F1
#
_cell.length_a   1.000
_cell.length_b   1.000
_cell.length_c   1.000
_cell.angle_alpha   90.00
_cell.angle_beta   90.00
_cell.angle_gamma   90.00
#
_symmetry.space_group_name_H-M   'P 1'
#
loop_
_entity.id
_entity.type
_entity.pdbx_description
1 polymer ?
#
loop_
_entity_poly.entity_id
_entity_poly.type
_entity_poly.pdbx_seq_one_letter_code
_entity_poly.pdbx_strand_id
1 'polypeptide(L)'
;MLFSKAFGRLGSIVGSSPLKYFIASVVIFALSVLLLVILPPEIRLSFSQGYTTPDAPSIRELKTHVDFFGNKVCKLFLQFFYALG
;
A
#
# COMPACT_ATOMS: atom_id res chain seq x y z
N MET A 1 4.92 -2.38 36.68
CA MET A 1 4.81 -3.74 37.25
C MET A 1 3.71 -4.62 36.63
N LEU A 2 2.59 -4.05 36.14
CA LEU A 2 1.53 -4.85 35.49
C LEU A 2 2.00 -5.49 34.17
N PHE A 3 2.73 -4.74 33.33
CA PHE A 3 3.27 -5.23 32.06
C PHE A 3 4.24 -6.40 32.24
N SER A 4 5.16 -6.35 33.21
CA SER A 4 6.11 -7.44 33.43
C SER A 4 5.45 -8.75 33.86
N LYS A 5 4.38 -8.69 34.67
CA LYS A 5 3.57 -9.87 35.02
C LYS A 5 2.77 -10.41 33.83
N ALA A 6 2.26 -9.53 32.96
CA ALA A 6 1.54 -9.91 31.76
C ALA A 6 2.46 -10.60 30.74
N PHE A 7 3.63 -10.03 30.46
CA PHE A 7 4.63 -10.65 29.58
C PHE A 7 5.17 -11.97 30.13
N GLY A 8 5.37 -12.07 31.45
CA GLY A 8 5.76 -13.34 32.08
C GLY A 8 4.70 -14.44 31.92
N ARG A 9 3.41 -14.10 32.03
CA ARG A 9 2.30 -15.04 31.78
C ARG A 9 2.21 -15.44 30.30
N LEU A 10 2.32 -14.49 29.38
CA LEU A 10 2.33 -14.75 27.94
C LEU A 10 3.50 -15.65 27.55
N GLY A 11 4.70 -15.36 28.05
CA GLY A 11 5.88 -16.18 27.82
C GLY A 11 5.74 -17.60 28.36
N SER A 12 5.13 -17.77 29.54
CA SER A 12 4.84 -19.08 30.12
C SER A 12 3.83 -19.88 29.28
N ILE A 13 2.76 -19.23 28.81
CA ILE A 13 1.75 -19.84 27.94
C ILE A 13 2.38 -20.30 26.63
N VAL A 14 3.14 -19.44 25.96
CA VAL A 14 3.81 -19.78 24.70
C VAL A 14 4.88 -20.86 24.93
N GLY A 15 5.63 -20.77 26.03
CA GLY A 15 6.65 -21.74 26.42
C GLY A 15 6.10 -23.12 26.79
N SER A 16 4.84 -23.22 27.21
CA SER A 16 4.20 -24.50 27.55
C SER A 16 3.88 -25.38 26.34
N SER A 17 3.76 -24.79 25.15
CA SER A 17 3.43 -25.49 23.91
C SER A 17 4.01 -24.76 22.69
N PRO A 18 5.34 -24.63 22.59
CA PRO A 18 5.99 -23.74 21.62
C PRO A 18 5.68 -24.14 20.17
N LEU A 19 5.60 -25.44 19.90
CA LEU A 19 5.32 -25.99 18.58
C LEU A 19 3.93 -25.59 18.05
N LYS A 20 2.91 -25.53 18.91
CA LYS A 20 1.55 -25.13 18.52
C LYS A 20 1.50 -23.67 18.09
N TYR A 21 2.15 -22.78 18.86
CA TYR A 21 2.20 -21.36 18.54
C TYR A 21 3.06 -21.06 17.31
N PHE A 22 4.13 -21.82 17.10
CA PHE A 22 4.92 -21.73 15.87
C PHE A 22 4.11 -22.16 14.64
N ILE A 23 3.39 -23.29 14.70
CA ILE A 23 2.54 -23.71 13.58
C ILE A 23 1.44 -22.68 13.34
N ALA A 24 0.81 -22.16 14.40
CA ALA A 24 -0.21 -21.13 14.28
C ALA A 24 0.32 -19.84 13.62
N SER A 25 1.53 -19.39 13.97
CA SER A 25 2.12 -18.20 13.33
C SER A 25 2.44 -18.42 11.85
N VAL A 26 2.92 -19.61 11.48
CA VAL A 26 3.15 -19.99 10.08
C VAL A 26 1.84 -20.01 9.29
N VAL A 27 0.77 -20.56 9.87
CA VAL A 27 -0.55 -20.59 9.23
C VAL A 27 -1.08 -19.17 9.02
N ILE A 28 -0.99 -18.31 10.04
CA ILE A 28 -1.41 -16.90 9.93
C ILE A 28 -0.60 -16.19 8.85
N PHE A 29 0.72 -16.39 8.81
CA PHE A 29 1.58 -15.81 7.78
C PHE A 29 1.19 -16.26 6.37
N ALA A 30 0.99 -17.56 6.17
CA ALA A 30 0.59 -18.11 4.87
C ALA A 30 -0.76 -17.54 4.42
N LEU A 31 -1.74 -17.41 5.33
CA LEU A 31 -3.02 -16.79 5.05
C LEU A 31 -2.88 -15.31 4.67
N SER A 32 -2.01 -14.55 5.36
CA SER A 32 -1.74 -13.15 5.00
C SER A 32 -1.15 -13.01 3.60
N VAL A 33 -0.19 -13.86 3.24
CA VAL A 33 0.39 -13.87 1.88
C VAL A 33 -0.66 -14.27 0.85
N LEU A 34 -1.47 -15.28 1.14
CA LEU A 34 -2.55 -15.71 0.24
C LEU A 34 -3.57 -14.59 0.02
N LEU A 35 -3.92 -13.86 1.08
CA LEU A 35 -4.82 -12.71 0.99
C LEU A 35 -4.25 -11.60 0.08
N LEU A 36 -2.95 -11.32 0.18
CA LEU A 36 -2.27 -10.37 -0.72
C LEU A 36 -2.28 -10.81 -2.19
N VAL A 37 -2.26 -12.12 -2.45
CA VAL A 37 -2.33 -12.66 -3.82
C VAL A 37 -3.76 -12.59 -4.36
N ILE A 38 -4.77 -12.90 -3.55
CA ILE A 38 -6.19 -12.90 -3.97
C ILE A 38 -6.73 -11.47 -4.07
N LEU A 39 -6.38 -10.61 -3.12
CA LEU A 39 -6.71 -9.19 -3.09
C LEU A 39 -5.42 -8.39 -3.23
N PRO A 40 -4.85 -8.31 -4.45
CA PRO A 40 -3.71 -7.44 -4.68
C PRO A 40 -4.11 -6.01 -4.32
N PRO A 41 -3.32 -5.30 -3.50
CA PRO A 41 -3.60 -3.91 -3.22
C PRO A 41 -3.63 -3.14 -4.53
N GLU A 42 -4.65 -2.31 -4.73
CA GLU A 42 -4.71 -1.44 -5.89
C GLU A 42 -3.52 -0.49 -5.87
N ILE A 43 -2.53 -0.75 -6.73
CA ILE A 43 -1.36 0.11 -6.87
C ILE A 43 -1.78 1.34 -7.69
N ARG A 44 -2.33 2.35 -7.02
CA ARG A 44 -2.75 3.61 -7.64
C ARG A 44 -1.52 4.50 -7.88
N LEU A 45 -0.74 4.18 -8.91
CA LEU A 45 0.44 4.98 -9.35
C LEU A 45 0.08 6.14 -10.30
N SER A 46 -1.20 6.41 -10.54
CA SER A 46 -1.59 7.53 -11.39
C SER A 46 -1.59 8.85 -10.61
N PHE A 47 -1.08 9.91 -11.23
CA PHE A 47 -1.14 11.27 -10.67
C PHE A 47 -2.55 11.70 -10.25
N SER A 48 -3.58 11.17 -10.93
CA SER A 48 -4.99 11.47 -10.63
C SER A 48 -5.58 10.69 -9.46
N GLN A 49 -4.93 9.62 -8.97
CA GLN A 49 -5.50 8.77 -7.91
C GLN A 49 -4.56 8.42 -6.75
N GLY A 50 -3.26 8.72 -6.87
CA GLY A 50 -2.27 8.40 -5.84
C GLY A 50 -1.55 9.61 -5.23
N TYR A 51 -1.38 10.70 -5.97
CA TYR A 51 -0.50 11.82 -5.57
C TYR A 51 -1.25 13.07 -5.09
N THR A 52 -2.53 13.22 -5.41
CA THR A 52 -3.29 14.44 -5.07
C THR A 52 -4.77 14.14 -4.88
N THR A 53 -5.47 15.01 -4.15
CA THR A 53 -6.92 14.90 -3.92
C THR A 53 -7.65 14.94 -5.26
N PRO A 54 -8.74 14.17 -5.47
CA PRO A 54 -9.46 14.13 -6.76
C PRO A 54 -9.91 15.52 -7.26
N ASP A 55 -10.10 16.46 -6.35
CA ASP A 55 -10.56 17.83 -6.61
C ASP A 55 -9.42 18.84 -6.78
N ALA A 56 -8.16 18.38 -6.88
CA ALA A 56 -7.02 19.27 -7.04
C ALA A 56 -7.09 20.04 -8.37
N PRO A 57 -6.78 21.36 -8.38
CA PRO A 57 -6.75 22.16 -9.60
C PRO A 57 -5.85 21.57 -10.70
N SER A 58 -4.76 20.91 -10.29
CA SER A 58 -3.83 20.24 -11.19
C SER A 58 -4.45 19.09 -11.98
N ILE A 59 -5.41 18.33 -11.42
CA ILE A 59 -6.16 17.29 -12.15
C ILE A 59 -7.07 17.93 -13.20
N ARG A 60 -7.70 19.05 -12.86
CA ARG A 60 -8.59 19.79 -13.77
C ARG A 60 -7.81 20.34 -14.97
N GLU A 61 -6.65 20.94 -14.73
CA GLU A 61 -5.76 21.45 -15.78
C GLU A 61 -5.24 20.33 -16.69
N LEU A 62 -4.85 19.18 -16.10
CA LEU A 62 -4.42 18.01 -16.88
C LEU A 62 -5.54 17.47 -17.76
N LYS A 63 -6.77 17.38 -17.23
CA LYS A 63 -7.95 16.95 -17.99
C LYS A 63 -8.24 17.90 -19.14
N THR A 64 -8.23 19.20 -18.90
CA THR A 64 -8.45 20.21 -19.95
C THR A 64 -7.35 20.15 -21.01
N HIS A 65 -6.09 19.96 -20.65
CA HIS A 65 -5.00 19.77 -21.63
C HIS A 65 -5.17 18.50 -22.47
N VAL A 66 -5.58 17.39 -21.88
CA VAL A 66 -5.85 16.13 -22.61
C VAL A 66 -7.03 16.29 -23.57
N ASP A 67 -8.09 16.96 -23.13
CA ASP A 67 -9.29 17.22 -23.94
C ASP A 67 -8.97 18.18 -25.11
N PHE A 68 -8.07 19.15 -24.92
CA PHE A 68 -7.73 20.15 -25.93
C PHE A 68 -6.66 19.70 -26.94
N PHE A 69 -5.61 19.00 -26.50
CA PHE A 69 -4.46 18.64 -27.33
C PHE A 69 -4.40 17.14 -27.71
N GLY A 70 -5.29 16.33 -27.14
CA GLY A 70 -5.27 14.88 -27.32
C GLY A 70 -4.09 14.19 -26.59
N ASN A 71 -4.23 12.89 -26.39
CA ASN A 71 -3.36 12.07 -25.54
C ASN A 71 -1.87 12.02 -25.97
N LYS A 72 -1.53 12.50 -27.17
CA LYS A 72 -0.16 12.54 -27.70
C LYS A 72 0.69 13.65 -27.07
N VAL A 73 0.09 14.80 -26.75
CA VAL A 73 0.82 15.94 -26.17
C VAL A 73 1.04 15.75 -24.66
N CYS A 74 0.12 15.07 -23.97
CA CYS A 74 0.24 14.77 -22.55
C CYS A 74 1.48 13.91 -22.23
N LYS A 75 1.82 12.94 -23.10
CA LYS A 75 3.08 12.17 -22.99
C LYS A 75 4.33 13.05 -23.09
N LEU A 76 4.35 14.00 -24.02
CA LEU A 76 5.50 14.87 -24.25
C LEU A 76 5.66 15.90 -23.11
N PHE A 77 4.55 16.40 -22.58
CA PHE A 77 4.55 17.37 -21.48
C PHE A 77 4.98 16.74 -20.15
N LEU A 78 4.53 15.52 -19.85
CA LEU A 78 5.02 14.75 -18.69
C LEU A 78 6.52 14.46 -18.80
N GLN A 79 7.00 14.14 -20.00
CA GLN A 79 8.42 13.90 -20.25
C GLN A 79 9.26 15.18 -20.06
N PHE A 80 8.75 16.35 -20.46
CA PHE A 80 9.41 17.63 -20.27
C PHE A 80 9.51 18.01 -18.78
N PHE A 81 8.46 17.77 -18.00
CA PHE A 81 8.47 18.02 -16.54
C PHE A 81 9.42 17.07 -15.80
N TYR A 82 9.50 15.80 -16.21
CA TYR A 82 10.44 14.83 -15.64
C TYR A 82 11.91 15.09 -16.03
N ALA A 83 12.17 15.79 -17.12
CA ALA A 83 13.53 16.08 -17.59
C ALA A 83 14.12 17.38 -17.01
N LEU A 84 13.31 18.18 -16.31
CA LEU A 84 13.66 19.49 -15.75
C LEU A 84 13.79 19.51 -14.22
N GLY A 85 13.56 18.38 -13.55
CA GLY A 85 13.85 18.17 -12.12
C GLY A 85 15.01 17.21 -11.94
#